data_AF-A0AAU3NMB0-F1
#
_entry.id   AF-A0AAU3NMB0-F1
#
_cell.length_a   1.000
_cell.length_b   1.000
_cell.length_c   1.000
_cell.angle_alpha   90.00
_cell.angle_beta   90.00
_cell.angle_gamma   90.00
#
_symmetry.space_group_name_H-M   'P 1'
#
loop_
_entity.id
_entity.type
_entity.pdbx_description
1 polymer ?
#
loop_
_entity_poly.entity_id
_entity_poly.type
_entity_poly.pdbx_seq_one_letter_code
_entity_poly.pdbx_strand_id
1 'polypeptide(L)' 'MSSNLTKDRDDALYRAAMAIEMRGARDHDGRPLAADELAAFEGYQTVARSHGFTDADIRRYQRTQLG' A
#
# COMPACT_ATOMS: atom_id res chain seq x y z
N MET A 1 -18.33 19.02 4.26
CA MET A 1 -18.24 17.55 4.50
C MET A 1 -17.11 16.92 3.65
N SER A 2 -15.91 17.50 3.65
CA SER A 2 -14.81 17.05 2.75
C SER A 2 -13.71 16.27 3.48
N SER A 3 -13.74 16.21 4.82
CA SER A 3 -12.64 15.68 5.62
C SER A 3 -12.55 14.15 5.66
N ASN A 4 -13.65 13.42 5.40
CA ASN A 4 -13.61 11.95 5.39
C ASN A 4 -13.05 11.41 4.08
N LEU A 5 -13.49 11.92 2.92
CA LEU A 5 -13.02 11.41 1.62
C LEU A 5 -11.51 11.61 1.41
N THR A 6 -10.96 12.74 1.85
CA THR A 6 -9.52 13.00 1.77
C THR A 6 -8.74 12.09 2.73
N LYS A 7 -9.25 11.84 3.94
CA LYS A 7 -8.64 10.91 4.90
C LYS A 7 -8.66 9.47 4.39
N ASP A 8 -9.78 9.04 3.83
CA ASP A 8 -9.93 7.69 3.26
C ASP A 8 -8.97 7.48 2.08
N ARG A 9 -8.81 8.51 1.25
CA ARG A 9 -7.85 8.52 0.15
C ARG A 9 -6.40 8.44 0.63
N ASP A 10 -6.03 9.25 1.63
CA ASP A 10 -4.67 9.25 2.17
C ASP A 10 -4.35 7.95 2.92
N ASP A 11 -5.32 7.37 3.64
CA ASP A 11 -5.22 6.07 4.31
C ASP A 11 -5.05 4.92 3.29
N ALA A 12 -5.77 4.98 2.16
CA ALA A 12 -5.59 4.02 1.07
C ALA A 12 -4.16 4.03 0.51
N LEU A 13 -3.60 5.23 0.27
CA LEU A 13 -2.23 5.38 -0.20
C LEU A 13 -1.22 4.85 0.83
N TYR A 14 -1.41 5.22 2.09
CA TYR A 14 -0.55 4.79 3.20
C TYR A 14 -0.52 3.26 3.35
N ARG A 15 -1.69 2.62 3.37
CA ARG A 15 -1.80 1.15 3.50
C ARG A 15 -1.18 0.43 2.32
N ALA A 16 -1.40 0.91 1.10
CA ALA A 16 -0.79 0.32 -0.09
C ALA A 16 0.75 0.46 -0.08
N ALA A 17 1.27 1.59 0.39
CA ALA A 17 2.71 1.80 0.53
C ALA A 17 3.32 0.92 1.63
N MET A 18 2.68 0.82 2.80
CA MET A 18 3.09 -0.06 3.90
C MET A 18 3.11 -1.53 3.47
N ALA A 19 2.14 -1.96 2.68
CA ALA A 19 2.08 -3.34 2.18
C ALA A 19 3.28 -3.67 1.26
N ILE A 20 3.79 -2.69 0.50
CA ILE A 20 5.03 -2.85 -0.31
C ILE A 20 6.23 -3.03 0.60
N GLU A 21 6.35 -2.22 1.66
CA GLU A 21 7.44 -2.34 2.63
C GLU A 21 7.44 -3.70 3.32
N MET A 22 6.27 -4.15 3.80
CA MET A 22 6.11 -5.46 4.44
C MET A 22 6.50 -6.60 3.49
N ARG A 23 6.07 -6.53 2.23
CA ARG A 23 6.47 -7.52 1.22
C ARG A 23 7.98 -7.51 0.99
N GLY A 24 8.60 -6.34 0.88
CA GLY A 24 10.04 -6.20 0.71
C GLY A 24 10.83 -6.80 1.88
N ALA A 25 10.41 -6.54 3.12
CA ALA A 25 11.01 -7.11 4.32
C ALA A 25 10.86 -8.64 4.38
N ARG A 26 9.69 -9.16 3.99
CA ARG A 26 9.40 -10.60 3.91
C ARG A 26 10.25 -11.30 2.85
N ASP A 27 10.37 -10.70 1.67
CA ASP A 27 11.21 -11.20 0.59
C ASP A 27 12.70 -11.17 1.00
N HIS A 28 13.17 -10.12 1.68
CA HIS A 28 14.53 -10.03 2.24
C HIS A 28 14.82 -11.14 3.26
N ASP A 29 13.85 -11.46 4.10
CA ASP A 29 13.94 -12.53 5.11
C ASP A 29 13.79 -13.94 4.52
N GLY A 30 13.60 -14.08 3.20
CA GLY A 30 13.36 -15.37 2.54
C GLY A 30 12.02 -16.01 2.91
N ARG A 31 11.07 -15.21 3.41
CA ARG A 31 9.75 -15.64 3.88
C ARG A 31 8.68 -14.88 3.12
N PRO A 32 8.35 -15.28 1.88
CA PRO A 32 7.34 -14.57 1.08
C PRO A 32 5.98 -14.52 1.81
N LEU A 33 5.14 -13.57 1.41
CA LEU A 33 3.79 -13.42 1.98
C LEU A 33 2.99 -14.73 1.86
N ALA A 34 2.31 -15.10 2.94
CA ALA A 34 1.31 -16.15 2.92
C ALA A 34 0.11 -15.76 2.03
N ALA A 35 -0.73 -16.73 1.67
CA ALA A 35 -1.83 -16.51 0.72
C ALA A 35 -2.83 -15.44 1.18
N ASP A 36 -3.13 -15.39 2.48
CA ASP A 36 -3.97 -14.39 3.12
C ASP A 36 -3.29 -13.01 3.15
N GLU A 37 -1.99 -12.97 3.48
CA GLU A 37 -1.18 -11.74 3.45
C GLU A 37 -1.08 -11.17 2.03
N LEU A 38 -0.95 -12.04 1.01
CA LEU A 38 -0.94 -11.65 -0.39
C LEU A 38 -2.30 -11.11 -0.84
N ALA A 39 -3.40 -11.76 -0.45
CA ALA A 39 -4.74 -11.25 -0.76
C ALA A 39 -4.99 -9.87 -0.12
N ALA A 40 -4.52 -9.67 1.12
CA ALA A 40 -4.58 -8.36 1.78
C ALA A 40 -3.72 -7.32 1.04
N PHE A 41 -2.50 -7.68 0.65
CA PHE A 41 -1.62 -6.83 -0.17
C PHE A 41 -2.33 -6.37 -1.46
N GLU A 42 -2.90 -7.29 -2.22
CA GLU A 42 -3.61 -6.99 -3.47
C GLU A 42 -4.86 -6.14 -3.23
N GLY A 43 -5.56 -6.37 -2.12
CA GLY A 43 -6.68 -5.56 -1.67
C GLY A 43 -6.28 -4.10 -1.45
N TYR A 44 -5.18 -3.85 -0.73
CA TYR A 44 -4.68 -2.49 -0.51
C TYR A 44 -4.25 -1.81 -1.82
N GLN A 45 -3.58 -2.51 -2.72
CA GLN A 45 -3.24 -1.97 -4.05
C GLN A 45 -4.50 -1.58 -4.84
N THR A 46 -5.53 -2.43 -4.80
CA THR A 46 -6.80 -2.21 -5.51
C THR A 46 -7.53 -0.98 -4.96
N VAL A 47 -7.57 -0.81 -3.63
CA VAL A 47 -8.21 0.35 -3.00
C VAL A 47 -7.44 1.65 -3.31
N ALA A 48 -6.11 1.66 -3.28
CA ALA A 48 -5.35 2.85 -3.68
C ALA A 48 -5.61 3.22 -5.15
N ARG A 49 -5.66 2.24 -6.04
CA ARG A 49 -5.98 2.46 -7.47
C ARG A 49 -7.40 2.96 -7.69
N SER A 50 -8.38 2.52 -6.90
CA SER A 50 -9.76 3.02 -7.01
C SER A 50 -9.88 4.50 -6.63
N HIS A 51 -8.95 5.01 -5.82
CA HIS A 51 -8.79 6.44 -5.53
C HIS A 51 -7.90 7.20 -6.54
N GLY A 52 -7.52 6.55 -7.64
CA GLY A 52 -6.78 7.15 -8.76
C GLY A 52 -5.26 7.19 -8.58
N PHE A 53 -4.70 6.52 -7.57
CA PHE A 53 -3.25 6.41 -7.44
C PHE A 53 -2.67 5.37 -8.41
N THR A 54 -1.56 5.73 -9.04
CA THR A 54 -0.79 4.80 -9.86
C THR A 54 0.19 4.01 -8.99
N ASP A 55 0.67 2.87 -9.51
CA ASP A 55 1.75 2.12 -8.86
C ASP A 55 3.01 2.98 -8.63
N ALA A 56 3.26 3.95 -9.51
CA ALA A 56 4.35 4.91 -9.36
C ALA A 56 4.12 5.85 -8.17
N ASP A 57 2.88 6.32 -7.96
CA ASP A 57 2.53 7.16 -6.80
C ASP A 57 2.68 6.40 -5.49
N ILE A 58 2.21 5.15 -5.45
CA ILE A 58 2.30 4.30 -4.26
C ILE A 58 3.78 4.02 -3.91
N ARG A 59 4.61 3.66 -4.90
CA ARG A 59 6.06 3.45 -4.71
C ARG A 59 6.80 4.74 -4.37
N ARG A 60 6.39 5.88 -4.95
CA ARG A 60 6.96 7.18 -4.60
C ARG A 60 6.67 7.49 -3.14
N TYR A 61 5.42 7.35 -2.71
CA TYR A 61 5.01 7.57 -1.33
C TYR A 61 5.79 6.67 -0.37
N GLN A 62 5.86 5.36 -0.64
CA GLN A 62 6.65 4.39 0.13
C GLN A 62 8.10 4.85 0.31
N ARG A 63 8.80 5.20 -0.77
CA ARG A 63 10.21 5.65 -0.69
C ARG A 63 10.41 6.98 0.03
N THR A 64 9.44 7.90 -0.02
CA THR A 64 9.62 9.26 0.54
C THR A 64 9.11 9.40 1.96
N GLN A 65 8.19 8.56 2.40
CA GLN A 65 7.49 8.69 3.68
C GLN A 65 7.73 7.50 4.63
N LEU A 66 8.17 6.34 4.11
CA LEU A 66 8.36 5.11 4.90
C LEU A 66 9.80 4.58 4.88
N GLY A 67 10.56 4.86 3.82
CA GLY A 67 11.99 4.54 3.71
C GLY A 67 12.89 5.60 4.34
#